data_AF-W4QWJ9-F1
#
_entry.id   AF-W4QWJ9-F1
#
_cell.length_a   1.000
_cell.length_b   1.000
_cell.length_c   1.000
_cell.angle_alpha   90.00
_cell.angle_beta   90.00
_cell.angle_gamma   90.00
#
_symmetry.space_group_name_H-M   'P 1'
#
loop_
_entity.id
_entity.type
_entity.pdbx_description
1 polymer ?
#
loop_
_entity_poly.entity_id
_entity_poly.type
_entity_poly.pdbx_seq_one_letter_code
_entity_poly.pdbx_strand_id
1 'polypeptide(L)'
;MRGNENEKKAMQSLLDKVIVKQFQENLYREIERLGLKQYKVSEKAGKGQKGLNKMLTEIRNVKVSNLLRYHFAINELLKNEKRNEILVLDDLINENIKATMKVAENAADAHIEDFIKENKVFFQGIMFHLDHFKTRKNLNPAEIFLLDDIKKILND
;
A
#
# COMPACT_ATOMS: atom_id res chain seq x y z
N MET A 1 -30.54 0.53 2.04
CA MET A 1 -29.55 0.03 3.02
C MET A 1 -28.43 -0.85 2.45
N ARG A 2 -28.57 -1.51 1.29
CA ARG A 2 -27.48 -2.32 0.68
C ARG A 2 -26.34 -1.54 -0.01
N GLY A 3 -26.52 -0.24 -0.31
CA GLY A 3 -25.49 0.60 -0.96
C GLY A 3 -24.28 0.88 -0.06
N ASN A 4 -24.56 1.32 1.17
CA ASN A 4 -23.54 1.76 2.13
C ASN A 4 -22.51 0.68 2.49
N GLU A 5 -22.92 -0.59 2.64
CA GLU A 5 -21.98 -1.66 3.01
C GLU A 5 -20.99 -2.02 1.89
N ASN A 6 -21.44 -1.97 0.63
CA ASN A 6 -20.56 -2.23 -0.52
C ASN A 6 -19.57 -1.07 -0.73
N GLU A 7 -20.01 0.17 -0.54
CA GLU A 7 -19.15 1.36 -0.60
C GLU A 7 -18.11 1.34 0.53
N LYS A 8 -18.51 0.97 1.75
CA LYS A 8 -17.58 0.75 2.86
C LYS A 8 -16.53 -0.30 2.54
N LYS A 9 -16.94 -1.46 2.01
CA LYS A 9 -16.00 -2.51 1.58
C LYS A 9 -15.05 -2.03 0.48
N ALA A 10 -15.55 -1.26 -0.47
CA ALA A 10 -14.74 -0.66 -1.52
C ALA A 10 -13.75 0.37 -0.95
N MET A 11 -14.18 1.19 0.01
CA MET A 11 -13.33 2.18 0.70
C MET A 11 -12.20 1.50 1.46
N GLN A 12 -12.52 0.48 2.28
CA GLN A 12 -11.53 -0.31 3.01
C GLN A 12 -10.51 -0.93 2.04
N SER A 13 -11.00 -1.56 0.97
CA SER A 13 -10.15 -2.17 -0.06
C SER A 13 -9.25 -1.14 -0.77
N LEU A 14 -9.74 0.08 -1.04
CA LEU A 14 -8.92 1.15 -1.61
C LEU A 14 -7.81 1.59 -0.65
N LEU A 15 -8.15 1.84 0.62
CA LEU A 15 -7.21 2.30 1.63
C LEU A 15 -6.15 1.22 1.93
N ASP A 16 -6.54 -0.05 1.99
CA ASP A 16 -5.61 -1.19 2.11
C ASP A 16 -4.59 -1.22 0.95
N LYS A 17 -5.04 -0.97 -0.28
CA LYS A 17 -4.14 -0.90 -1.44
C LYS A 17 -3.17 0.28 -1.35
N VAL A 18 -3.61 1.41 -0.81
CA VAL A 18 -2.73 2.56 -0.54
C VAL A 18 -1.66 2.18 0.49
N ILE A 19 -2.06 1.54 1.60
CA ILE A 19 -1.13 1.05 2.64
C ILE A 19 -0.09 0.10 2.04
N VAL A 20 -0.55 -0.91 1.30
CA VAL A 20 0.33 -1.89 0.64
C VAL A 20 1.29 -1.19 -0.32
N LYS A 21 0.81 -0.25 -1.14
CA LYS A 21 1.65 0.48 -2.09
C LYS A 21 2.72 1.30 -1.39
N GLN A 22 2.35 2.05 -0.35
CA GLN A 22 3.30 2.85 0.41
C GLN A 22 4.33 1.95 1.12
N PHE A 23 3.91 0.80 1.66
CA PHE A 23 4.83 -0.16 2.27
C PHE A 23 5.82 -0.70 1.24
N GLN A 24 5.36 -1.05 0.04
CA GLN A 24 6.22 -1.49 -1.06
C GLN A 24 7.25 -0.43 -1.47
N GLU A 25 6.83 0.84 -1.52
CA GLU A 25 7.71 1.96 -1.83
C GLU A 25 8.73 2.22 -0.72
N ASN A 26 8.34 2.09 0.55
CA ASN A 26 9.26 2.16 1.68
C ASN A 26 10.28 1.02 1.64
N LEU A 27 9.81 -0.20 1.42
CA LEU A 27 10.67 -1.38 1.31
C LEU A 27 11.67 -1.23 0.14
N TYR A 28 11.20 -0.74 -1.01
CA TYR A 28 12.05 -0.48 -2.17
C TYR A 28 13.12 0.56 -1.86
N ARG A 29 12.73 1.69 -1.24
CA ARG A 29 13.68 2.74 -0.80
C ARG A 29 14.72 2.21 0.17
N GLU A 30 14.33 1.35 1.11
CA GLU A 30 15.27 0.74 2.05
C GLU A 30 16.24 -0.23 1.37
N ILE A 31 15.78 -1.01 0.39
CA ILE A 31 16.67 -1.84 -0.43
C ILE A 31 17.72 -0.99 -1.15
N GLU A 32 17.31 0.13 -1.75
CA GLU A 32 18.22 1.07 -2.43
C GLU A 32 19.17 1.75 -1.44
N ARG A 33 18.67 2.26 -0.31
CA ARG A 33 19.46 2.91 0.75
C ARG A 33 20.52 1.97 1.31
N LEU A 34 20.17 0.70 1.52
CA LEU A 34 21.09 -0.32 2.00
C LEU A 34 22.04 -0.80 0.89
N GLY A 35 21.88 -0.39 -0.38
CA GLY A 35 22.72 -0.84 -1.49
C GLY A 35 22.55 -2.33 -1.82
N LEU A 36 21.41 -2.93 -1.45
CA LEU A 36 21.15 -4.34 -1.70
C LEU A 36 20.70 -4.55 -3.14
N LYS A 37 21.25 -5.58 -3.80
CA LYS A 37 20.84 -5.94 -5.15
C LYS A 37 19.44 -6.56 -5.12
N GLN A 38 18.49 -5.96 -5.84
CA GLN A 38 17.09 -6.40 -5.90
C GLN A 38 16.90 -7.90 -6.18
N TYR A 39 17.67 -8.47 -7.12
CA TYR A 39 17.57 -9.89 -7.44
C TYR A 39 18.00 -10.79 -6.27
N LYS A 40 19.01 -10.39 -5.48
CA LYS A 40 19.45 -11.13 -4.29
C LYS A 40 18.36 -11.14 -3.23
N VAL A 41 17.72 -9.99 -3.00
CA VAL A 41 16.58 -9.89 -2.07
C VAL A 41 15.44 -10.80 -2.52
N SER A 42 15.15 -10.81 -3.83
CA SER A 42 14.13 -11.68 -4.43
C SER A 42 14.43 -13.17 -4.25
N GLU A 43 15.65 -13.60 -4.56
CA GLU A 43 16.10 -14.98 -4.38
C GLU A 43 16.07 -15.40 -2.91
N LYS A 44 16.53 -14.53 -2.01
CA LYS A 44 16.51 -14.79 -0.56
C LYS A 44 15.09 -14.89 -0.01
N ALA A 45 14.14 -14.12 -0.56
CA ALA A 45 12.71 -14.26 -0.28
C ALA A 45 12.06 -15.51 -0.89
N GLY A 46 12.84 -16.43 -1.47
CA GLY A 46 12.35 -17.67 -2.09
C GLY A 46 11.52 -17.41 -3.35
N LYS A 47 11.86 -16.35 -4.10
CA LYS A 47 11.24 -16.00 -5.39
C LYS A 47 12.31 -15.99 -6.48
N GLY A 48 11.90 -16.14 -7.75
CA GLY A 48 12.84 -15.97 -8.87
C GLY A 48 13.39 -14.54 -8.94
N GLN A 49 14.40 -14.27 -9.78
CA GLN A 49 15.09 -12.98 -9.88
C GLN A 49 14.18 -11.76 -10.12
N LYS A 50 13.04 -11.96 -10.79
CA LYS A 50 12.04 -10.92 -11.08
C LYS A 50 10.91 -10.81 -10.03
N GLY A 51 10.97 -11.60 -8.96
CA GLY A 51 9.93 -11.70 -7.95
C GLY A 51 9.67 -10.38 -7.23
N LEU A 52 10.73 -9.65 -6.87
CA LEU A 52 10.61 -8.34 -6.23
C LEU A 52 9.89 -7.35 -7.15
N ASN A 53 10.32 -7.23 -8.40
CA ASN A 53 9.70 -6.34 -9.39
C ASN A 53 8.22 -6.68 -9.63
N LYS A 54 7.90 -7.98 -9.69
CA LYS A 54 6.51 -8.43 -9.80
C LYS A 54 5.70 -8.01 -8.57
N MET A 55 6.25 -8.21 -7.37
CA MET A 55 5.59 -7.79 -6.12
C MET A 55 5.35 -6.27 -6.09
N LEU A 56 6.35 -5.45 -6.46
CA LEU A 56 6.24 -3.98 -6.46
C LEU A 56 5.24 -3.42 -7.50
N THR A 57 4.88 -4.22 -8.50
CA THR A 57 3.95 -3.82 -9.58
C THR A 57 2.53 -4.36 -9.38
N GLU A 58 2.37 -5.52 -8.74
CA GLU A 58 1.07 -6.18 -8.54
C GLU A 58 0.46 -5.89 -7.17
N ILE A 59 -0.34 -4.82 -7.04
CA ILE A 59 -0.89 -4.43 -5.73
C ILE A 59 -2.09 -5.28 -5.31
N ARG A 60 -2.93 -5.70 -6.27
CA ARG A 60 -4.22 -6.38 -6.01
C ARG A 60 -4.08 -7.69 -5.20
N ASN A 61 -2.94 -8.36 -5.26
CA ASN A 61 -2.75 -9.70 -4.72
C ASN A 61 -1.61 -9.80 -3.69
N VAL A 62 -1.12 -8.67 -3.17
CA VAL A 62 -0.03 -8.67 -2.20
C VAL A 62 -0.56 -8.99 -0.82
N LYS A 63 -0.25 -10.20 -0.37
CA LYS A 63 -0.47 -10.62 1.01
C LYS A 63 0.57 -9.98 1.91
N VAL A 64 0.19 -9.61 3.14
CA VAL A 64 1.13 -9.15 4.19
C VAL A 64 2.29 -10.12 4.37
N SER A 65 2.02 -11.44 4.30
CA SER A 65 3.06 -12.47 4.37
C SER A 65 4.12 -12.37 3.28
N ASN A 66 3.79 -11.87 2.08
CA ASN A 66 4.79 -11.60 1.04
C ASN A 66 5.67 -10.41 1.43
N LEU A 67 5.08 -9.31 1.94
CA LEU A 67 5.82 -8.13 2.38
C LEU A 67 6.81 -8.47 3.51
N LEU A 68 6.33 -9.17 4.53
CA LEU A 68 7.15 -9.64 5.65
C LEU A 68 8.28 -10.56 5.18
N ARG A 69 8.01 -11.43 4.21
CA ARG A 69 9.06 -12.32 3.65
C ARG A 69 10.22 -11.53 3.04
N TYR A 70 9.93 -10.43 2.33
CA TYR A 70 10.99 -9.56 1.80
C TYR A 70 11.72 -8.81 2.92
N HIS A 71 11.01 -8.33 3.93
CA HIS A 71 11.63 -7.72 5.13
C HIS A 71 12.60 -8.68 5.83
N PHE A 72 12.19 -9.93 6.08
CA PHE A 72 13.07 -10.95 6.64
C PHE A 72 14.25 -11.26 5.72
N ALA A 73 14.02 -11.39 4.41
CA ALA A 73 15.09 -11.64 3.45
C ALA A 73 16.15 -10.54 3.44
N ILE A 74 15.76 -9.27 3.58
CA ILE A 74 16.68 -8.13 3.71
C ILE A 74 17.55 -8.31 4.96
N ASN A 75 16.94 -8.52 6.13
CA ASN A 75 17.68 -8.67 7.38
C ASN A 75 18.62 -9.88 7.38
N GLU A 76 18.22 -10.99 6.76
CA GLU A 76 19.13 -12.12 6.57
C GLU A 76 20.30 -11.80 5.64
N LEU A 77 20.10 -11.00 4.59
CA LEU A 77 21.19 -10.56 3.72
C LEU A 77 22.17 -9.64 4.46
N LEU A 78 21.66 -8.68 5.24
CA LEU A 78 22.50 -7.81 6.07
C LEU A 78 23.36 -8.63 7.03
N LYS A 79 22.75 -9.62 7.71
CA LYS A 79 23.46 -10.55 8.59
C LYS A 79 24.53 -11.36 7.84
N ASN A 80 24.20 -11.90 6.66
CA ASN A 80 25.14 -12.69 5.86
C ASN A 80 26.32 -11.85 5.35
N GLU A 81 26.10 -10.57 5.08
CA GLU A 81 27.12 -9.60 4.69
C GLU A 81 27.87 -9.01 5.90
N LYS A 82 27.62 -9.53 7.12
CA LYS A 82 28.21 -9.07 8.41
C LYS A 82 28.01 -7.58 8.67
N ARG A 83 26.87 -7.04 8.24
CA ARG A 83 26.47 -5.66 8.48
C ARG A 83 25.78 -5.55 9.84
N ASN A 84 26.00 -4.43 10.52
CA ASN A 84 25.38 -4.14 11.82
C ASN A 84 24.01 -3.47 11.69
N GLU A 85 23.62 -3.07 10.48
CA GLU A 85 22.30 -2.48 10.24
C GLU A 85 21.20 -3.54 10.37
N ILE A 86 20.07 -3.13 10.94
CA ILE A 86 18.85 -3.92 11.00
C ILE A 86 17.75 -3.06 10.42
N LEU A 87 17.01 -3.60 9.46
CA LEU A 87 15.79 -2.98 8.97
C LEU A 87 14.66 -3.31 9.97
N VAL A 88 14.21 -2.32 10.72
CA VAL A 88 13.09 -2.48 11.65
C VAL A 88 11.78 -2.31 10.88
N LEU A 89 10.72 -3.02 11.27
CA LEU A 89 9.42 -2.88 10.60
C LEU A 89 8.87 -1.46 10.68
N ASP A 90 9.13 -0.76 11.78
CA ASP A 90 8.70 0.63 11.99
C ASP A 90 9.28 1.58 10.93
N ASP A 91 10.48 1.31 10.41
CA ASP A 91 11.09 2.07 9.31
C ASP A 91 10.27 1.93 8.01
N LEU A 92 9.53 0.83 7.88
CA LEU A 92 8.64 0.58 6.74
C LEU A 92 7.23 1.13 6.95
N ILE A 93 6.84 1.48 8.17
CA ILE A 93 5.52 2.02 8.54
C ILE A 93 5.66 3.49 8.91
N ASN A 94 5.85 4.34 7.90
CA ASN A 94 6.02 5.78 8.08
C ASN A 94 4.68 6.49 8.41
N GLU A 95 4.75 7.80 8.68
CA GLU A 95 3.59 8.62 9.04
C GLU A 95 2.46 8.62 7.98
N ASN A 96 2.78 8.44 6.69
CA ASN A 96 1.76 8.36 5.64
C ASN A 96 0.95 7.05 5.73
N ILE A 97 1.62 5.93 6.03
CA ILE A 97 0.92 4.66 6.27
C ILE A 97 0.08 4.75 7.53
N LYS A 98 0.62 5.31 8.62
CA LYS A 98 -0.13 5.50 9.88
C LYS A 98 -1.35 6.39 9.67
N ALA A 99 -1.22 7.48 8.91
CA ALA A 99 -2.34 8.35 8.55
C ALA A 99 -3.41 7.58 7.75
N THR A 100 -3.00 6.79 6.77
CA THR A 100 -3.92 5.96 5.97
C THR A 100 -4.63 4.92 6.83
N MET A 101 -3.93 4.26 7.74
CA MET A 101 -4.52 3.30 8.69
C MET A 101 -5.55 3.96 9.60
N LYS A 102 -5.24 5.14 10.13
CA LYS A 102 -6.18 5.92 10.97
C LYS A 102 -7.45 6.30 10.20
N VAL A 103 -7.30 6.71 8.94
CA VAL A 103 -8.46 7.00 8.07
C VAL A 103 -9.24 5.72 7.78
N ALA A 104 -8.57 4.60 7.50
CA ALA A 104 -9.23 3.31 7.27
C ALA A 104 -10.05 2.85 8.49
N GLU A 105 -9.52 3.00 9.70
CA GLU A 105 -10.24 2.68 10.94
C GLU A 105 -11.54 3.49 11.04
N ASN A 106 -11.49 4.80 10.80
CA ASN A 106 -12.66 5.68 10.87
C ASN A 106 -13.68 5.42 9.74
N ALA A 107 -13.24 4.91 8.58
CA ALA A 107 -14.10 4.65 7.44
C ALA A 107 -15.08 3.48 7.66
N ALA A 108 -14.80 2.58 8.63
CA ALA A 108 -15.62 1.40 8.87
C ALA A 108 -17.06 1.75 9.32
N ASP A 109 -17.20 2.79 10.15
CA ASP A 109 -18.47 3.15 10.76
C ASP A 109 -19.16 4.35 10.09
N ALA A 110 -18.43 5.15 9.33
CA ALA A 110 -18.93 6.42 8.78
C ALA A 110 -19.88 6.27 7.57
N HIS A 111 -20.68 7.30 7.32
CA HIS A 111 -21.35 7.49 6.03
C HIS A 111 -20.32 7.98 5.00
N ILE A 112 -20.16 7.28 3.88
CA ILE A 112 -19.01 7.46 2.97
C ILE A 112 -18.92 8.88 2.38
N GLU A 113 -20.03 9.49 1.97
CA GLU A 113 -19.99 10.85 1.42
C GLU A 113 -19.49 11.88 2.45
N ASP A 114 -20.06 11.85 3.65
CA ASP A 114 -19.67 12.76 4.74
C ASP A 114 -18.23 12.50 5.18
N PHE A 115 -17.85 11.23 5.25
CA PHE A 115 -16.48 10.80 5.54
C PHE A 115 -15.47 11.38 4.53
N ILE A 116 -15.77 11.34 3.24
CA ILE A 116 -14.90 11.91 2.20
C ILE A 116 -14.80 13.44 2.37
N LYS A 117 -15.93 14.11 2.67
CA LYS A 117 -15.96 15.56 2.91
C LYS A 117 -15.14 15.98 4.14
N GLU A 118 -15.18 15.20 5.20
CA GLU A 118 -14.38 15.45 6.41
C GLU A 118 -12.88 15.20 6.19
N ASN A 119 -12.53 14.31 5.25
CA ASN A 119 -11.15 13.89 4.98
C ASN A 119 -10.63 14.36 3.61
N LYS A 120 -11.17 15.47 3.05
CA LYS A 120 -10.80 15.93 1.69
C LYS A 120 -9.30 16.05 1.46
N VAL A 121 -8.58 16.70 2.39
CA VAL A 121 -7.13 16.92 2.28
C VAL A 121 -6.36 15.60 2.19
N PHE A 122 -6.77 14.59 2.97
CA PHE A 122 -6.19 13.26 2.91
C PHE A 122 -6.43 12.61 1.54
N PHE A 123 -7.68 12.61 1.06
CA PHE A 123 -8.01 12.01 -0.24
C PHE A 123 -7.32 12.70 -1.42
N GLN A 124 -7.14 14.02 -1.36
CA GLN A 124 -6.31 14.76 -2.31
C GLN A 124 -4.85 14.27 -2.27
N GLY A 125 -4.29 14.09 -1.07
CA GLY A 125 -2.92 13.62 -0.89
C GLY A 125 -2.66 12.21 -1.43
N ILE A 126 -3.65 11.31 -1.38
CA ILE A 126 -3.52 9.94 -1.90
C ILE A 126 -4.03 9.77 -3.34
N MET A 127 -4.58 10.82 -3.96
CA MET A 127 -5.21 10.73 -5.29
C MET A 127 -4.26 10.20 -6.35
N PHE A 128 -2.98 10.57 -6.28
CA PHE A 128 -1.94 10.03 -7.16
C PHE A 128 -1.88 8.50 -7.13
N HIS A 129 -1.96 7.88 -5.95
CA HIS A 129 -1.98 6.42 -5.82
C HIS A 129 -3.27 5.84 -6.38
N LEU A 130 -4.42 6.45 -6.09
CA LEU A 130 -5.73 5.99 -6.56
C LEU A 130 -5.82 6.00 -8.09
N ASP A 131 -5.35 7.07 -8.73
CA ASP A 131 -5.26 7.19 -10.18
C ASP A 131 -4.32 6.15 -10.78
N HIS A 132 -3.15 5.96 -10.15
CA HIS A 132 -2.23 4.91 -10.57
C HIS A 132 -2.88 3.52 -10.55
N PHE A 133 -3.70 3.22 -9.54
CA PHE A 133 -4.41 1.94 -9.46
C PHE A 133 -5.44 1.76 -10.57
N LYS A 134 -6.17 2.83 -10.93
CA LYS A 134 -7.13 2.83 -12.05
C LYS A 134 -6.41 2.53 -13.37
N THR A 135 -5.31 3.23 -13.66
CA THR A 135 -4.52 3.03 -14.89
C THR A 135 -3.93 1.61 -14.98
N ARG A 136 -3.51 1.03 -13.86
CA ARG A 136 -2.95 -0.34 -13.80
C ARG A 136 -4.00 -1.44 -13.74
N LYS A 137 -5.30 -1.14 -13.84
CA LYS A 137 -6.41 -2.09 -13.70
C LYS A 137 -6.37 -2.88 -12.37
N ASN A 138 -5.85 -2.26 -11.32
CA ASN A 138 -5.76 -2.85 -9.98
C ASN A 138 -7.06 -2.67 -9.18
N LEU A 139 -8.00 -1.88 -9.67
CA LEU A 139 -9.30 -1.61 -9.05
C LEU A 139 -10.40 -2.54 -9.58
N ASN A 140 -11.26 -3.03 -8.70
CA ASN A 140 -12.49 -3.73 -9.02
C ASN A 140 -13.60 -2.71 -9.39
N PRO A 141 -14.74 -3.14 -9.97
CA PRO A 141 -15.78 -2.21 -10.40
C PRO A 141 -16.33 -1.29 -9.30
N ALA A 142 -16.51 -1.80 -8.07
CA ALA A 142 -17.02 -1.00 -6.95
C ALA A 142 -16.01 0.07 -6.50
N GLU A 143 -14.72 -0.26 -6.51
CA GLU A 143 -13.65 0.70 -6.20
C GLU A 143 -13.52 1.77 -7.29
N ILE A 144 -13.78 1.42 -8.56
CA ILE A 144 -13.77 2.40 -9.66
C ILE A 144 -14.92 3.39 -9.47
N PHE A 145 -16.12 2.90 -9.18
CA PHE A 145 -17.28 3.74 -8.92
C PHE A 145 -17.03 4.69 -7.73
N LEU A 146 -16.56 4.13 -6.61
CA LEU A 146 -16.22 4.92 -5.43
C LEU A 146 -15.12 5.96 -5.71
N LEU A 147 -14.11 5.63 -6.51
CA LEU A 147 -13.07 6.60 -6.91
C LEU A 147 -13.66 7.77 -7.71
N ASP A 148 -14.62 7.50 -8.59
CA ASP A 148 -15.28 8.55 -9.36
C ASP A 148 -16.14 9.46 -8.45
N ASP A 149 -16.79 8.89 -7.42
CA ASP A 149 -17.51 9.65 -6.39
C ASP A 149 -16.56 10.51 -5.53
N ILE A 150 -15.43 9.94 -5.09
CA ILE A 150 -14.39 10.71 -4.37
C ILE A 150 -13.98 11.92 -5.20
N LYS A 151 -13.67 11.71 -6.49
CA LYS A 151 -13.27 12.81 -7.38
C LYS A 151 -14.34 13.88 -7.52
N LYS A 152 -15.60 13.49 -7.61
CA LYS A 152 -16.71 14.44 -7.67
C LYS A 152 -16.77 15.29 -6.38
N ILE A 153 -16.77 14.64 -5.21
CA ILE A 153 -16.84 15.30 -3.89
C ILE A 153 -15.63 16.22 -3.63
N LEU A 154 -14.46 15.89 -4.17
CA LEU A 154 -13.27 16.72 -4.04
C LEU A 154 -13.29 17.98 -4.91
N ASN A 155 -14.07 17.99 -6.00
CA ASN A 155 -14.20 19.13 -6.92
C ASN A 155 -15.44 20.01 -6.61
N ASP A 156 -16.37 19.51 -5.80
CA ASP A 156 -17.48 20.25 -5.22
C ASP A 156 -17.05 21.00 -3.94
#